data_AF-A0AA96THD1-F1
#
_entry.id   AF-A0AA96THD1-F1
#
_cell.length_a   1.000
_cell.length_b   1.000
_cell.length_c   1.000
_cell.angle_alpha   90.00
_cell.angle_beta   90.00
_cell.angle_gamma   90.00
#
_symmetry.space_group_name_H-M   'P 1'
#
loop_
_entity.id
_entity.type
_entity.pdbx_description
1 polymer ?
#
loop_
_entity_poly.entity_id
_entity_poly.type
_entity_poly.pdbx_seq_one_letter_code
_entity_poly.pdbx_strand_id
1 'polypeptide(L)'
;MFTVQVATSAEAATTGPALSVDVSAARHAISSDIYGLNGGDPAFNAEIGQSVARWGGNASSRYNFKNHTYNTGSDWFFEDIVADEAHSPEGMVRSNLDRDIKPVVTVPLSGWVARDSSPSHPFTCGFPTTGFPQQDRFDEGDPNCGNGLLNQQNLTGVPTDSSIEAGPAFGGEMVVYAVDEFGAAAQGGVPIYELDNEPVLWASTHRDVHPGPVRYDELDGKGTAAAAAIKAADPGAAVLGPSGWGYCGWVASGLDGCGPGADSAAHGGLNLSHWYLKHEGLSTRSLWDPTYVEESWIGPVRQRAAAAVHPHGEVVGRPVQPRHQDRHHRVQLGALGDINGGLAQA
;
A
#
# COMPACT_ATOMS: atom_id res chain seq x y z
N MET A 1 -30.85 -34.04 51.47
CA MET A 1 -30.73 -32.59 51.21
C MET A 1 -30.74 -32.42 49.69
N PHE A 2 -31.84 -31.94 49.12
CA PHE A 2 -31.88 -31.52 47.72
C PHE A 2 -32.00 -30.00 47.70
N THR A 3 -31.00 -29.34 47.15
CA THR A 3 -30.97 -27.88 46.97
C THR A 3 -31.71 -27.57 45.68
N VAL A 4 -32.84 -26.86 45.76
CA VAL A 4 -33.55 -26.36 44.59
C VAL A 4 -32.83 -25.11 44.11
N GLN A 5 -32.25 -25.18 42.91
CA GLN A 5 -31.67 -24.02 42.23
C GLN A 5 -32.83 -23.18 41.69
N VAL A 6 -33.02 -21.98 42.26
CA VAL A 6 -33.99 -21.00 41.76
C VAL A 6 -33.42 -20.45 40.45
N ALA A 7 -34.17 -20.63 39.35
CA ALA A 7 -33.84 -20.00 38.07
C ALA A 7 -33.96 -18.48 38.22
N THR A 8 -32.86 -17.76 38.04
CA THR A 8 -32.85 -16.31 37.92
C THR A 8 -33.56 -15.93 36.63
N SER A 9 -34.62 -15.12 36.74
CA SER A 9 -35.31 -14.54 35.60
C SER A 9 -34.33 -13.71 34.76
N ALA A 10 -34.29 -13.93 33.44
CA ALA A 10 -33.54 -13.09 32.53
C ALA A 10 -34.06 -11.64 32.60
N GLU A 11 -33.16 -10.66 32.66
CA GLU A 11 -33.52 -9.24 32.54
C GLU A 11 -34.27 -9.01 31.22
N ALA A 12 -35.34 -8.21 31.26
CA ALA A 12 -36.08 -7.83 30.08
C ALA A 12 -35.20 -6.97 29.17
N ALA A 13 -35.11 -7.35 27.90
CA ALA A 13 -34.44 -6.56 26.87
C ALA A 13 -35.04 -5.15 26.82
N THR A 14 -34.18 -4.13 26.91
CA THR A 14 -34.58 -2.74 26.71
C THR A 14 -35.09 -2.56 25.29
N THR A 15 -36.15 -1.77 25.11
CA THR A 15 -36.65 -1.43 23.77
C THR A 15 -35.59 -0.60 23.05
N GLY A 16 -34.98 -1.17 22.01
CA GLY A 16 -33.98 -0.50 21.17
C GLY A 16 -34.59 0.65 20.34
N PRO A 17 -33.75 1.48 19.71
CA PRO A 17 -34.22 2.57 18.86
C PRO A 17 -35.05 2.05 17.68
N ALA A 18 -36.05 2.81 17.24
CA ALA A 18 -36.82 2.50 16.04
C ALA A 18 -35.93 2.69 14.79
N LEU A 19 -35.73 1.61 14.02
CA LEU A 19 -34.99 1.63 12.75
C LEU A 19 -35.97 1.64 11.57
N SER A 20 -35.79 2.56 10.63
CA SER A 20 -36.52 2.60 9.36
C SER A 20 -35.54 2.41 8.21
N VAL A 21 -35.88 1.53 7.28
CA VAL A 21 -35.08 1.24 6.08
C VAL A 21 -35.93 1.55 4.85
N ASP A 22 -35.49 2.53 4.07
CA ASP A 22 -36.07 2.84 2.75
C ASP A 22 -35.15 2.30 1.66
N VAL A 23 -35.56 1.18 1.06
CA VAL A 23 -34.80 0.50 -0.01
C VAL A 23 -34.79 1.29 -1.34
N SER A 24 -35.56 2.36 -1.44
CA SER A 24 -35.61 3.24 -2.61
C SER A 24 -34.70 4.47 -2.48
N ALA A 25 -34.33 4.84 -1.25
CA ALA A 25 -33.49 6.00 -0.98
C ALA A 25 -31.99 5.73 -1.19
N ALA A 26 -31.27 6.71 -1.74
CA ALA A 26 -29.80 6.77 -1.79
C ALA A 26 -29.06 5.49 -2.27
N ARG A 27 -29.66 4.77 -3.22
CA ARG A 27 -29.08 3.54 -3.77
C ARG A 27 -27.73 3.82 -4.43
N HIS A 28 -26.70 3.08 -3.99
CA HIS A 28 -25.38 3.04 -4.61
C HIS A 28 -24.84 1.61 -4.56
N ALA A 29 -23.88 1.29 -5.44
CA ALA A 29 -23.21 0.00 -5.39
C ALA A 29 -22.22 -0.03 -4.22
N ILE A 30 -22.24 -1.11 -3.45
CA ILE A 30 -21.18 -1.41 -2.48
C ILE A 30 -20.06 -2.09 -3.27
N SER A 31 -18.87 -1.49 -3.27
CA SER A 31 -17.72 -2.11 -3.93
C SER A 31 -17.36 -3.40 -3.22
N SER A 32 -17.16 -4.48 -3.98
CA SER A 32 -16.60 -5.72 -3.42
C SER A 32 -15.23 -5.47 -2.80
N ASP A 33 -14.50 -4.44 -3.26
CA ASP A 33 -13.10 -4.21 -2.89
C ASP A 33 -12.90 -3.77 -1.43
N ILE A 34 -13.96 -3.54 -0.67
CA ILE A 34 -13.88 -3.22 0.77
C ILE A 34 -13.66 -4.46 1.64
N TYR A 35 -13.87 -5.66 1.11
CA TYR A 35 -13.72 -6.93 1.84
C TYR A 35 -12.33 -7.57 1.59
N GLY A 36 -11.29 -6.75 1.71
CA GLY A 36 -9.91 -7.14 1.45
C GLY A 36 -9.11 -7.52 2.70
N LEU A 37 -8.10 -8.37 2.53
CA LEU A 37 -7.09 -8.69 3.56
C LEU A 37 -5.67 -8.66 2.96
N ASN A 38 -4.66 -8.42 3.80
CA ASN A 38 -3.24 -8.49 3.36
C ASN A 38 -2.72 -9.94 3.29
N GLY A 39 -3.30 -10.82 4.09
CA GLY A 39 -2.93 -12.23 4.17
C GLY A 39 -3.92 -12.96 5.06
N GLY A 40 -3.71 -14.27 5.25
CA GLY A 40 -4.58 -15.08 6.10
C GLY A 40 -4.57 -16.53 5.68
N ASP A 41 -5.18 -17.37 6.51
CA ASP A 41 -5.38 -18.77 6.17
C ASP A 41 -6.32 -18.88 4.94
N PRO A 42 -5.93 -19.64 3.90
CA PRO A 42 -6.74 -19.77 2.69
C PRO A 42 -8.17 -20.27 2.94
N ALA A 43 -8.38 -21.20 3.87
CA ALA A 43 -9.71 -21.74 4.15
C ALA A 43 -10.59 -20.70 4.85
N PHE A 44 -10.03 -19.99 5.83
CA PHE A 44 -10.72 -18.87 6.47
C PHE A 44 -11.09 -17.77 5.47
N ASN A 45 -10.16 -17.37 4.61
CA ASN A 45 -10.39 -16.34 3.61
C ASN A 45 -11.51 -16.71 2.63
N ALA A 46 -11.63 -18.01 2.30
CA ALA A 46 -12.74 -18.51 1.49
C ALA A 46 -14.08 -18.49 2.27
N GLU A 47 -14.07 -18.84 3.56
CA GLU A 47 -15.25 -18.79 4.42
C GLU A 47 -15.85 -17.38 4.52
N ILE A 48 -15.00 -16.36 4.68
CA ILE A 48 -15.44 -14.97 4.81
C ILE A 48 -15.67 -14.25 3.47
N GLY A 49 -15.42 -14.93 2.35
CA GLY A 49 -15.60 -14.37 1.01
C GLY A 49 -14.66 -13.20 0.71
N GLN A 50 -13.38 -13.32 1.07
CA GLN A 50 -12.36 -12.33 0.72
C GLN A 50 -12.41 -12.03 -0.79
N SER A 51 -12.49 -10.74 -1.14
CA SER A 51 -12.59 -10.29 -2.53
C SER A 51 -11.29 -9.68 -3.06
N VAL A 52 -10.44 -9.19 -2.17
CA VAL A 52 -9.18 -8.51 -2.49
C VAL A 52 -8.08 -9.02 -1.57
N ALA A 53 -6.91 -9.30 -2.13
CA ALA A 53 -5.73 -9.63 -1.37
C ALA A 53 -4.60 -8.66 -1.69
N ARG A 54 -3.90 -8.12 -0.68
CA ARG A 54 -2.78 -7.19 -0.88
C ARG A 54 -1.44 -7.82 -0.53
N TRP A 55 -0.54 -7.88 -1.51
CA TRP A 55 0.87 -8.16 -1.29
C TRP A 55 1.60 -6.82 -1.10
N GLY A 56 2.08 -6.59 0.11
CA GLY A 56 2.72 -5.32 0.50
C GLY A 56 3.30 -5.38 1.90
N GLY A 57 3.57 -4.22 2.49
CA GLY A 57 4.25 -4.13 3.78
C GLY A 57 5.72 -3.75 3.65
N ASN A 58 6.43 -3.69 4.78
CA ASN A 58 7.79 -3.16 4.83
C ASN A 58 8.75 -3.88 3.87
N ALA A 59 8.72 -5.22 3.83
CA ALA A 59 9.56 -6.02 2.94
C ALA A 59 9.30 -5.72 1.44
N SER A 60 8.07 -5.39 1.07
CA SER A 60 7.71 -5.15 -0.33
C SER A 60 8.37 -3.91 -0.94
N SER A 61 8.68 -2.89 -0.13
CA SER A 61 9.41 -1.68 -0.53
C SER A 61 10.83 -1.97 -1.02
N ARG A 62 11.34 -3.18 -0.76
CA ARG A 62 12.72 -3.61 -1.05
C ARG A 62 12.78 -4.91 -1.85
N TYR A 63 11.65 -5.39 -2.37
CA TYR A 63 11.61 -6.62 -3.15
C TYR A 63 12.17 -6.41 -4.57
N ASN A 64 12.96 -7.37 -5.02
CA ASN A 64 13.53 -7.42 -6.35
C ASN A 64 12.99 -8.63 -7.12
N PHE A 65 12.07 -8.38 -8.05
CA PHE A 65 11.44 -9.43 -8.86
C PHE A 65 12.42 -10.21 -9.75
N LYS A 66 13.62 -9.67 -10.03
CA LYS A 66 14.61 -10.32 -10.91
C LYS A 66 15.36 -11.45 -10.23
N ASN A 67 15.44 -11.44 -8.90
CA ASN A 67 16.15 -12.44 -8.10
C ASN A 67 15.31 -12.97 -6.93
N HIS A 68 14.04 -12.57 -6.85
CA HIS A 68 13.09 -12.90 -5.81
C HIS A 68 13.60 -12.61 -4.38
N THR A 69 14.43 -11.60 -4.19
CA THR A 69 14.98 -11.24 -2.88
C THR A 69 14.34 -9.96 -2.35
N TYR A 70 14.06 -9.89 -1.05
CA TYR A 70 13.63 -8.66 -0.37
C TYR A 70 14.52 -8.34 0.82
N ASN A 71 14.59 -7.06 1.20
CA ASN A 71 15.24 -6.66 2.44
C ASN A 71 14.20 -6.50 3.57
N THR A 72 14.48 -7.02 4.75
CA THR A 72 13.59 -6.95 5.93
C THR A 72 13.54 -5.57 6.57
N GLY A 73 14.44 -4.65 6.21
CA GLY A 73 14.57 -3.34 6.83
C GLY A 73 14.83 -3.46 8.34
N SER A 74 14.35 -2.47 9.10
CA SER A 74 14.51 -2.47 10.55
C SER A 74 13.68 -3.52 11.28
N ASP A 75 12.77 -4.22 10.59
CA ASP A 75 11.97 -5.29 11.20
C ASP A 75 12.86 -6.45 11.64
N TRP A 76 13.92 -6.74 10.87
CA TRP A 76 14.87 -7.80 11.19
C TRP A 76 16.27 -7.57 10.59
N PHE A 77 17.11 -6.80 11.29
CA PHE A 77 18.56 -6.65 11.01
C PHE A 77 18.95 -6.27 9.56
N PHE A 78 18.02 -5.71 8.77
CA PHE A 78 18.24 -5.27 7.38
C PHE A 78 18.79 -6.38 6.48
N GLU A 79 18.30 -7.60 6.66
CA GLU A 79 18.71 -8.80 5.93
C GLU A 79 18.02 -8.93 4.58
N ASP A 80 18.77 -9.32 3.57
CA ASP A 80 18.26 -9.70 2.26
C ASP A 80 17.88 -11.18 2.27
N ILE A 81 16.59 -11.47 2.15
CA ILE A 81 15.99 -12.81 2.21
C ILE A 81 15.48 -13.18 0.82
N VAL A 82 15.88 -14.36 0.33
CA VAL A 82 15.31 -14.94 -0.89
C VAL A 82 13.91 -15.46 -0.56
N ALA A 83 12.89 -14.86 -1.18
CA ALA A 83 11.50 -15.26 -1.01
C ALA A 83 11.26 -16.66 -1.55
N ASP A 84 10.48 -17.43 -0.81
CA ASP A 84 9.81 -18.60 -1.36
C ASP A 84 8.53 -18.19 -2.12
N GLU A 85 7.89 -19.16 -2.76
CA GLU A 85 6.64 -18.96 -3.50
C GLU A 85 5.55 -18.30 -2.63
N ALA A 86 5.43 -18.68 -1.36
CA ALA A 86 4.37 -18.20 -0.47
C ALA A 86 4.58 -16.74 -0.03
N HIS A 87 5.81 -16.25 -0.05
CA HIS A 87 6.17 -14.88 0.31
C HIS A 87 6.41 -13.97 -0.92
N SER A 88 6.42 -14.55 -2.12
CA SER A 88 6.57 -13.84 -3.39
C SER A 88 5.26 -13.20 -3.88
N PRO A 89 5.30 -12.07 -4.61
CA PRO A 89 4.12 -11.53 -5.27
C PRO A 89 3.58 -12.50 -6.32
N GLU A 90 4.43 -13.27 -6.99
CA GLU A 90 4.03 -14.20 -8.06
C GLU A 90 3.16 -15.34 -7.51
N GLY A 91 3.61 -16.01 -6.45
CA GLY A 91 2.84 -17.09 -5.82
C GLY A 91 1.54 -16.59 -5.21
N MET A 92 1.55 -15.38 -4.63
CA MET A 92 0.34 -14.74 -4.11
C MET A 92 -0.65 -14.38 -5.23
N VAL A 93 -0.20 -13.80 -6.34
CA VAL A 93 -1.05 -13.47 -7.49
C VAL A 93 -1.67 -14.73 -8.09
N ARG A 94 -0.86 -15.76 -8.34
CA ARG A 94 -1.32 -17.06 -8.88
C ARG A 94 -2.42 -17.67 -8.00
N SER A 95 -2.17 -17.77 -6.70
CA SER A 95 -3.13 -18.33 -5.75
C SER A 95 -4.45 -17.55 -5.71
N ASN A 96 -4.38 -16.22 -5.84
CA ASN A 96 -5.56 -15.37 -5.79
C ASN A 96 -6.39 -15.44 -7.07
N LEU A 97 -5.76 -15.40 -8.24
CA LEU A 97 -6.45 -15.51 -9.53
C LEU A 97 -7.17 -16.86 -9.67
N ASP A 98 -6.58 -17.96 -9.19
CA ASP A 98 -7.21 -19.29 -9.15
C ASP A 98 -8.49 -19.33 -8.28
N ARG A 99 -8.66 -18.34 -7.40
CA ARG A 99 -9.76 -18.23 -6.44
C ARG A 99 -10.70 -17.05 -6.70
N ASP A 100 -10.54 -16.36 -7.84
CA ASP A 100 -11.28 -15.14 -8.19
C ASP A 100 -11.14 -14.02 -7.14
N ILE A 101 -9.97 -13.94 -6.49
CA ILE A 101 -9.60 -12.89 -5.54
C ILE A 101 -8.74 -11.87 -6.28
N LYS A 102 -9.06 -10.58 -6.18
CA LYS A 102 -8.30 -9.51 -6.85
C LYS A 102 -6.98 -9.23 -6.12
N PRO A 103 -5.81 -9.39 -6.76
CA PRO A 103 -4.55 -9.03 -6.12
C PRO A 103 -4.29 -7.51 -6.18
N VAL A 104 -3.65 -6.98 -5.15
CA VAL A 104 -2.99 -5.67 -5.12
C VAL A 104 -1.51 -5.93 -4.92
N VAL A 105 -0.65 -5.45 -5.81
CA VAL A 105 0.80 -5.69 -5.76
C VAL A 105 1.54 -4.37 -5.54
N THR A 106 2.39 -4.33 -4.50
CA THR A 106 3.24 -3.18 -4.22
C THR A 106 4.41 -3.09 -5.20
N VAL A 107 4.67 -1.90 -5.74
CA VAL A 107 5.81 -1.56 -6.60
C VAL A 107 6.80 -0.70 -5.78
N PRO A 108 8.08 -1.09 -5.68
CA PRO A 108 9.08 -0.32 -4.93
C PRO A 108 9.27 1.11 -5.45
N LEU A 109 9.39 2.05 -4.52
CA LEU A 109 9.56 3.48 -4.75
C LEU A 109 10.67 4.11 -3.89
N SER A 110 11.12 3.41 -2.84
CA SER A 110 12.20 3.86 -1.94
C SER A 110 13.49 4.26 -2.70
N GLY A 111 13.72 3.66 -3.87
CA GLY A 111 14.88 3.91 -4.74
C GLY A 111 15.89 2.77 -4.73
N TRP A 112 15.71 1.79 -3.86
CA TRP A 112 16.63 0.67 -3.67
C TRP A 112 15.87 -0.62 -3.43
N VAL A 113 16.26 -1.69 -4.11
CA VAL A 113 15.75 -3.05 -3.86
C VAL A 113 16.90 -3.98 -3.53
N ALA A 114 16.59 -5.07 -2.84
CA ALA A 114 17.59 -6.05 -2.42
C ALA A 114 18.43 -6.55 -3.61
N ARG A 115 19.72 -6.69 -3.38
CA ARG A 115 20.61 -7.38 -4.32
C ARG A 115 20.55 -8.88 -4.08
N ASP A 116 21.36 -9.64 -4.83
CA ASP A 116 21.45 -11.09 -4.60
C ASP A 116 21.96 -11.40 -3.19
N SER A 117 21.30 -12.37 -2.56
CA SER A 117 21.65 -12.90 -1.24
C SER A 117 21.72 -14.43 -1.29
N SER A 118 22.41 -15.01 -0.31
CA SER A 118 22.39 -16.45 -0.11
C SER A 118 20.98 -16.91 0.31
N PRO A 119 20.48 -18.08 -0.13
CA PRO A 119 19.19 -18.61 0.32
C PRO A 119 19.21 -19.11 1.78
N SER A 120 20.38 -19.07 2.43
CA SER A 120 20.58 -19.42 3.83
C SER A 120 21.68 -18.57 4.44
N HIS A 121 21.78 -18.51 5.76
CA HIS A 121 22.81 -17.75 6.45
C HIS A 121 24.23 -18.16 5.99
N PRO A 122 25.18 -17.21 5.90
CA PRO A 122 24.99 -15.78 6.15
C PRO A 122 24.31 -15.06 4.97
N PHE A 123 23.41 -14.14 5.28
CA PHE A 123 22.73 -13.26 4.34
C PHE A 123 23.56 -12.01 4.02
N THR A 124 23.24 -11.40 2.89
CA THR A 124 23.60 -10.00 2.62
C THR A 124 22.74 -9.10 3.52
N CYS A 125 23.27 -8.01 4.06
CA CYS A 125 22.52 -7.09 4.91
C CYS A 125 23.06 -5.67 4.92
N GLY A 126 22.23 -4.71 5.34
CA GLY A 126 22.54 -3.26 5.26
C GLY A 126 23.59 -2.76 6.25
N PHE A 127 23.84 -3.50 7.34
CA PHE A 127 24.86 -3.15 8.35
C PHE A 127 25.74 -4.36 8.70
N PRO A 128 26.58 -4.83 7.76
CA PRO A 128 27.40 -6.01 7.98
C PRO A 128 28.55 -5.73 8.96
N THR A 129 28.99 -6.73 9.72
CA THR A 129 30.14 -6.62 10.65
C THR A 129 31.43 -6.15 9.99
N THR A 130 31.62 -6.43 8.70
CA THR A 130 32.80 -6.03 7.93
C THR A 130 32.92 -4.51 7.76
N GLY A 131 31.80 -3.81 7.62
CA GLY A 131 31.73 -2.35 7.55
C GLY A 131 31.43 -1.70 8.90
N PHE A 132 30.66 -2.39 9.74
CA PHE A 132 30.13 -1.89 11.02
C PHE A 132 30.40 -2.89 12.14
N PRO A 133 31.65 -3.05 12.60
CA PRO A 133 32.01 -4.06 13.60
C PRO A 133 31.51 -3.75 15.02
N GLN A 134 31.14 -2.49 15.28
CA GLN A 134 30.63 -2.05 16.57
C GLN A 134 29.17 -1.62 16.40
N GLN A 135 28.27 -2.46 16.88
CA GLN A 135 26.84 -2.20 16.90
C GLN A 135 26.25 -2.68 18.22
N ASP A 136 25.09 -2.16 18.59
CA ASP A 136 24.43 -2.51 19.85
C ASP A 136 23.99 -3.97 19.87
N ARG A 137 23.56 -4.50 18.71
CA ARG A 137 23.13 -5.89 18.54
C ARG A 137 23.42 -6.42 17.14
N PHE A 138 23.56 -7.74 17.08
CA PHE A 138 23.61 -8.53 15.86
C PHE A 138 22.52 -9.61 15.93
N ASP A 139 22.11 -10.14 14.79
CA ASP A 139 21.22 -11.31 14.79
C ASP A 139 21.96 -12.50 15.41
N GLU A 140 21.28 -13.22 16.29
CA GLU A 140 21.83 -14.44 16.91
C GLU A 140 21.92 -15.58 15.88
N GLY A 141 21.01 -15.59 14.90
CA GLY A 141 21.01 -16.54 13.80
C GLY A 141 22.08 -16.22 12.74
N ASP A 142 22.30 -14.94 12.47
CA ASP A 142 23.33 -14.43 11.56
C ASP A 142 24.16 -13.29 12.19
N PRO A 143 25.23 -13.63 12.93
CA PRO A 143 26.06 -12.62 13.59
C PRO A 143 26.80 -11.66 12.65
N ASN A 144 26.73 -11.87 11.32
CA ASN A 144 27.22 -10.90 10.36
C ASN A 144 26.32 -9.66 10.27
N CYS A 145 25.02 -9.78 10.58
CA CYS A 145 24.04 -8.74 10.36
C CYS A 145 23.68 -7.99 11.64
N GLY A 146 23.95 -6.68 11.63
CA GLY A 146 23.77 -5.82 12.78
C GLY A 146 22.53 -4.96 12.70
N ASN A 147 22.08 -4.48 13.86
CA ASN A 147 20.86 -3.66 13.96
C ASN A 147 21.04 -2.22 13.47
N GLY A 148 22.24 -1.86 13.01
CA GLY A 148 22.66 -0.55 12.53
C GLY A 148 22.70 0.53 13.60
N LEU A 149 22.75 0.20 14.89
CA LEU A 149 22.79 1.17 15.99
C LEU A 149 24.14 1.12 16.70
N LEU A 150 24.65 2.27 17.13
CA LEU A 150 25.79 2.35 18.04
C LEU A 150 25.46 3.33 19.17
N ASN A 151 25.41 2.83 20.40
CA ASN A 151 24.96 3.58 21.58
C ASN A 151 23.56 4.21 21.36
N GLN A 152 22.64 3.42 20.79
CA GLN A 152 21.28 3.82 20.41
C GLN A 152 21.19 4.91 19.33
N GLN A 153 22.31 5.26 18.68
CA GLN A 153 22.32 6.20 17.56
C GLN A 153 22.34 5.46 16.24
N ASN A 154 21.55 5.93 15.28
CA ASN A 154 21.52 5.38 13.93
C ASN A 154 22.88 5.53 13.25
N LEU A 155 23.44 4.40 12.82
CA LEU A 155 24.53 4.38 11.84
C LEU A 155 23.96 4.73 10.45
N THR A 156 24.79 5.35 9.62
CA THR A 156 24.48 5.59 8.20
C THR A 156 24.91 4.37 7.40
N GLY A 157 23.95 3.70 6.75
CA GLY A 157 24.21 2.54 5.91
C GLY A 157 24.91 2.92 4.60
N VAL A 158 25.44 1.92 3.91
CA VAL A 158 25.96 2.06 2.54
C VAL A 158 25.01 1.28 1.64
N PRO A 159 24.14 1.93 0.84
CA PRO A 159 23.06 1.25 0.14
C PRO A 159 23.52 0.08 -0.74
N THR A 160 24.70 0.19 -1.35
CA THR A 160 25.26 -0.84 -2.24
C THR A 160 25.74 -2.10 -1.52
N ASP A 161 25.82 -2.10 -0.20
CA ASP A 161 26.18 -3.30 0.58
C ASP A 161 25.08 -4.36 0.46
N SER A 162 23.81 -3.95 0.48
CA SER A 162 22.63 -4.83 0.40
C SER A 162 21.65 -4.52 -0.74
N SER A 163 21.93 -3.54 -1.60
CA SER A 163 20.92 -3.14 -2.59
C SER A 163 21.48 -2.66 -3.92
N ILE A 164 20.59 -2.70 -4.91
CA ILE A 164 20.76 -2.08 -6.21
C ILE A 164 19.74 -0.95 -6.38
N GLU A 165 20.08 0.04 -7.21
CA GLU A 165 19.17 1.14 -7.52
C GLU A 165 17.92 0.62 -8.25
N ALA A 166 16.75 1.11 -7.83
CA ALA A 166 15.46 0.81 -8.42
C ALA A 166 14.65 2.10 -8.57
N GLY A 167 14.65 2.62 -9.80
CA GLY A 167 13.83 3.77 -10.19
C GLY A 167 12.52 3.37 -10.89
N PRO A 168 11.78 4.34 -11.44
CA PRO A 168 10.52 4.10 -12.16
C PRO A 168 10.60 3.05 -13.27
N ALA A 169 11.75 2.96 -13.96
CA ALA A 169 11.98 1.94 -14.98
C ALA A 169 11.94 0.52 -14.40
N PHE A 170 12.50 0.30 -13.21
CA PHE A 170 12.42 -0.98 -12.51
C PHE A 170 10.97 -1.35 -12.19
N GLY A 171 10.17 -0.39 -11.71
CA GLY A 171 8.75 -0.60 -11.46
C GLY A 171 7.97 -0.93 -12.73
N GLY A 172 8.26 -0.25 -13.85
CA GLY A 172 7.69 -0.58 -15.16
C GLY A 172 8.05 -1.98 -15.64
N GLU A 173 9.32 -2.38 -15.49
CA GLU A 173 9.79 -3.74 -15.82
C GLU A 173 9.10 -4.81 -14.96
N MET A 174 8.89 -4.54 -13.66
CA MET A 174 8.15 -5.42 -12.76
C MET A 174 6.69 -5.61 -13.23
N VAL A 175 6.05 -4.55 -13.72
CA VAL A 175 4.69 -4.65 -14.28
C VAL A 175 4.69 -5.44 -15.59
N VAL A 176 5.66 -5.20 -16.48
CA VAL A 176 5.79 -6.01 -17.72
C VAL A 176 5.95 -7.49 -17.38
N TYR A 177 6.81 -7.82 -16.41
CA TYR A 177 6.99 -9.18 -15.93
C TYR A 177 5.67 -9.79 -15.43
N ALA A 178 4.91 -9.07 -14.61
CA ALA A 178 3.60 -9.54 -14.14
C ALA A 178 2.56 -9.68 -15.27
N VAL A 179 2.57 -8.80 -16.27
CA VAL A 179 1.70 -8.90 -17.45
C VAL A 179 2.05 -10.11 -18.30
N ASP A 180 3.34 -10.40 -18.47
CA ASP A 180 3.80 -11.57 -19.22
C ASP A 180 3.41 -12.88 -18.50
N GLU A 181 3.42 -12.89 -17.17
CA GLU A 181 3.12 -14.07 -16.36
C GLU A 181 1.61 -14.30 -16.14
N PHE A 182 0.84 -13.23 -15.89
CA PHE A 182 -0.56 -13.31 -15.46
C PHE A 182 -1.55 -12.68 -16.44
N GLY A 183 -1.08 -12.07 -17.52
CA GLY A 183 -1.87 -11.27 -18.44
C GLY A 183 -2.04 -9.82 -17.96
N ALA A 184 -2.52 -8.96 -18.86
CA ALA A 184 -2.86 -7.58 -18.50
C ALA A 184 -4.07 -7.53 -17.54
N ALA A 185 -4.19 -6.45 -16.77
CA ALA A 185 -5.33 -6.18 -15.89
C ALA A 185 -6.68 -6.31 -16.62
N ALA A 186 -6.76 -5.81 -17.86
CA ALA A 186 -7.98 -5.90 -18.69
C ALA A 186 -8.33 -7.34 -19.12
N GLN A 187 -7.41 -8.29 -18.93
CA GLN A 187 -7.54 -9.71 -19.27
C GLN A 187 -7.59 -10.59 -18.01
N GLY A 188 -7.74 -10.01 -16.82
CA GLY A 188 -7.82 -10.73 -15.56
C GLY A 188 -6.49 -10.91 -14.82
N GLY A 189 -5.41 -10.27 -15.28
CA GLY A 189 -4.15 -10.19 -14.53
C GLY A 189 -4.22 -9.24 -13.34
N VAL A 190 -3.08 -8.70 -12.90
CA VAL A 190 -3.01 -7.84 -11.70
C VAL A 190 -3.77 -6.52 -11.93
N PRO A 191 -4.89 -6.26 -11.22
CA PRO A 191 -5.74 -5.11 -11.50
C PRO A 191 -5.26 -3.82 -10.83
N ILE A 192 -4.44 -3.89 -9.79
CA ILE A 192 -4.04 -2.74 -8.96
C ILE A 192 -2.57 -2.87 -8.56
N TYR A 193 -1.79 -1.84 -8.87
CA TYR A 193 -0.43 -1.66 -8.35
C TYR A 193 -0.40 -0.56 -7.29
N GLU A 194 0.16 -0.85 -6.13
CA GLU A 194 0.34 0.11 -5.04
C GLU A 194 1.74 0.73 -5.09
N LEU A 195 1.83 2.04 -4.92
CA LEU A 195 3.09 2.79 -4.88
C LEU A 195 3.73 2.66 -3.50
N ASP A 196 4.60 1.68 -3.36
CA ASP A 196 5.39 1.35 -2.16
C ASP A 196 4.52 1.18 -0.90
N ASN A 197 5.13 1.37 0.28
CA ASN A 197 4.52 1.18 1.58
C ASN A 197 5.14 2.19 2.56
N GLU A 198 4.29 3.01 3.16
CA GLU A 198 4.61 3.89 4.28
C GLU A 198 5.81 4.82 4.03
N PRO A 199 5.83 5.62 2.95
CA PRO A 199 7.00 6.40 2.54
C PRO A 199 7.51 7.39 3.59
N VAL A 200 6.61 7.91 4.44
CA VAL A 200 6.96 8.79 5.56
C VAL A 200 7.82 8.09 6.62
N LEU A 201 7.79 6.75 6.67
CA LEU A 201 8.59 5.93 7.57
C LEU A 201 9.87 5.36 6.94
N TRP A 202 10.19 5.64 5.67
CA TRP A 202 11.42 5.12 5.03
C TRP A 202 12.70 5.45 5.83
N ALA A 203 12.78 6.68 6.38
CA ALA A 203 13.86 7.15 7.26
C ALA A 203 14.02 6.35 8.57
N SER A 204 13.04 5.52 8.92
CA SER A 204 13.08 4.59 10.05
C SER A 204 13.24 3.16 9.55
N THR A 205 12.27 2.69 8.77
CA THR A 205 12.15 1.29 8.34
C THR A 205 13.24 0.86 7.37
N HIS A 206 13.66 1.75 6.47
CA HIS A 206 14.65 1.48 5.42
C HIS A 206 15.82 2.46 5.51
N ARG A 207 16.20 2.83 6.74
CA ARG A 207 17.27 3.81 7.01
C ARG A 207 18.67 3.36 6.54
N ASP A 208 18.84 2.08 6.21
CA ASP A 208 20.03 1.55 5.55
C ASP A 208 20.24 2.16 4.15
N VAL A 209 19.14 2.49 3.46
CA VAL A 209 19.16 3.04 2.09
C VAL A 209 18.54 4.42 1.93
N HIS A 210 17.61 4.78 2.82
CA HIS A 210 16.88 6.04 2.77
C HIS A 210 16.81 6.64 4.18
N PRO A 211 17.91 7.20 4.71
CA PRO A 211 17.94 7.78 6.07
C PRO A 211 17.35 9.19 6.17
N GLY A 212 17.10 9.84 5.02
CA GLY A 212 16.58 11.19 4.96
C GLY A 212 15.05 11.22 5.13
N PRO A 213 14.46 12.18 5.86
CA PRO A 213 13.02 12.30 5.91
C PRO A 213 12.45 12.64 4.52
N VAL A 214 11.47 11.85 4.07
CA VAL A 214 10.79 12.09 2.78
C VAL A 214 10.11 13.46 2.77
N ARG A 215 10.09 14.09 1.60
CA ARG A 215 9.45 15.40 1.35
C ARG A 215 8.28 15.28 0.38
N TYR A 216 7.46 16.33 0.29
CA TYR A 216 6.32 16.40 -0.63
C TYR A 216 6.78 16.19 -2.08
N ASP A 217 7.75 17.00 -2.54
CA ASP A 217 8.32 16.94 -3.89
C ASP A 217 8.95 15.57 -4.22
N GLU A 218 9.60 14.94 -3.24
CA GLU A 218 10.21 13.63 -3.43
C GLU A 218 9.14 12.55 -3.66
N LEU A 219 8.10 12.56 -2.83
CA LEU A 219 7.02 11.58 -2.90
C LEU A 219 6.19 11.73 -4.19
N ASP A 220 5.85 12.97 -4.57
CA ASP A 220 5.16 13.27 -5.83
C ASP A 220 6.02 12.91 -7.05
N GLY A 221 7.28 13.38 -7.08
CA GLY A 221 8.17 13.12 -8.20
C GLY A 221 8.41 11.63 -8.44
N LYS A 222 8.65 10.86 -7.36
CA LYS A 222 8.77 9.41 -7.46
C LYS A 222 7.42 8.77 -7.84
N GLY A 223 6.34 9.12 -7.15
CA GLY A 223 5.01 8.55 -7.32
C GLY A 223 4.46 8.73 -8.74
N THR A 224 4.46 9.95 -9.26
CA THR A 224 4.05 10.29 -10.62
C THR A 224 4.88 9.51 -11.65
N ALA A 225 6.20 9.43 -11.48
CA ALA A 225 7.07 8.72 -12.42
C ALA A 225 6.82 7.21 -12.42
N ALA A 226 6.64 6.60 -11.24
CA ALA A 226 6.29 5.18 -11.13
C ALA A 226 4.89 4.90 -11.70
N ALA A 227 3.89 5.75 -11.40
CA ALA A 227 2.55 5.63 -11.97
C ALA A 227 2.57 5.70 -13.51
N ALA A 228 3.37 6.59 -14.08
CA ALA A 228 3.56 6.67 -15.53
C ALA A 228 4.19 5.38 -16.11
N ALA A 229 5.21 4.82 -15.44
CA ALA A 229 5.83 3.56 -15.86
C ALA A 229 4.86 2.37 -15.78
N ILE A 230 4.07 2.27 -14.71
CA ILE A 230 3.01 1.26 -14.54
C ILE A 230 2.00 1.40 -15.68
N LYS A 231 1.51 2.62 -15.97
CA LYS A 231 0.53 2.86 -17.05
C LYS A 231 1.07 2.60 -18.44
N ALA A 232 2.38 2.75 -18.65
CA ALA A 232 3.01 2.42 -19.91
C ALA A 232 3.09 0.89 -20.13
N ALA A 233 3.33 0.13 -19.06
CA ALA A 233 3.39 -1.33 -19.09
C ALA A 233 1.98 -1.96 -19.14
N ASP A 234 1.04 -1.46 -18.33
CA ASP A 234 -0.36 -1.88 -18.31
C ASP A 234 -1.31 -0.67 -18.17
N PRO A 235 -1.88 -0.18 -19.29
CA PRO A 235 -2.84 0.93 -19.26
C PRO A 235 -4.13 0.62 -18.49
N GLY A 236 -4.49 -0.67 -18.35
CA GLY A 236 -5.71 -1.13 -17.71
C GLY A 236 -5.61 -1.24 -16.18
N ALA A 237 -4.41 -1.37 -15.62
CA ALA A 237 -4.19 -1.50 -14.18
C ALA A 237 -4.46 -0.18 -13.44
N ALA A 238 -5.08 -0.23 -12.27
CA ALA A 238 -5.20 0.94 -11.38
C ALA A 238 -3.88 1.17 -10.61
N VAL A 239 -3.66 2.43 -10.19
CA VAL A 239 -2.52 2.80 -9.34
C VAL A 239 -3.08 3.31 -8.01
N LEU A 240 -2.55 2.79 -6.90
CA LEU A 240 -2.93 3.13 -5.53
C LEU A 240 -1.74 3.78 -4.82
N GLY A 241 -1.93 4.91 -4.15
CA GLY A 241 -0.85 5.60 -3.42
C GLY A 241 -1.38 6.74 -2.56
N PRO A 242 -0.57 7.31 -1.66
CA PRO A 242 0.86 7.03 -1.45
C PRO A 242 1.16 5.95 -0.38
N SER A 243 0.17 5.13 0.00
CA SER A 243 0.35 4.06 1.00
C SER A 243 0.80 4.58 2.39
N GLY A 244 0.12 5.60 2.92
CA GLY A 244 0.49 6.22 4.21
C GLY A 244 0.28 5.31 5.45
N TRP A 245 1.16 5.43 6.45
CA TRP A 245 1.18 4.59 7.65
C TRP A 245 0.11 4.90 8.71
N GLY A 246 -0.55 6.05 8.60
CA GLY A 246 -1.51 6.51 9.60
C GLY A 246 -1.70 8.02 9.57
N TYR A 247 -2.30 8.56 10.64
CA TYR A 247 -2.69 9.98 10.70
C TYR A 247 -1.54 10.93 10.39
N CYS A 248 -0.34 10.72 10.95
CA CYS A 248 0.79 11.62 10.70
C CYS A 248 1.20 11.59 9.22
N GLY A 249 1.31 10.41 8.61
CA GLY A 249 1.60 10.26 7.18
C GLY A 249 0.46 10.74 6.28
N TRP A 250 -0.75 10.92 6.81
CA TRP A 250 -1.85 11.59 6.12
C TRP A 250 -1.67 13.11 6.12
N VAL A 251 -1.17 13.70 7.21
CA VAL A 251 -1.11 15.16 7.38
C VAL A 251 0.25 15.79 7.03
N ALA A 252 1.36 15.08 7.18
CA ALA A 252 2.69 15.64 7.11
C ALA A 252 3.68 14.71 6.40
N SER A 253 4.71 15.30 5.80
CA SER A 253 5.86 14.55 5.27
C SER A 253 6.78 14.09 6.40
N GLY A 254 7.77 13.25 6.06
CA GLY A 254 8.79 12.84 7.03
C GLY A 254 9.54 14.04 7.60
N LEU A 255 9.72 15.11 6.82
CA LEU A 255 10.42 16.31 7.28
C LEU A 255 9.63 17.06 8.36
N ASP A 256 8.31 17.12 8.17
CA ASP A 256 7.39 17.84 9.03
C ASP A 256 6.89 16.98 10.22
N GLY A 257 7.11 15.67 10.16
CA GLY A 257 6.79 14.72 11.23
C GLY A 257 5.29 14.38 11.28
N CYS A 258 4.54 15.02 12.18
CA CYS A 258 3.12 14.72 12.42
C CYS A 258 2.21 15.96 12.41
N GLY A 259 2.68 17.08 11.85
CA GLY A 259 1.88 18.29 11.71
C GLY A 259 2.48 19.24 10.67
N PRO A 260 1.81 20.35 10.34
CA PRO A 260 2.34 21.31 9.38
C PRO A 260 3.71 21.86 9.82
N GLY A 261 4.69 21.83 8.92
CA GLY A 261 6.03 22.32 9.17
C GLY A 261 6.58 23.11 7.98
N ALA A 262 7.90 23.08 7.82
CA ALA A 262 8.60 23.84 6.79
C ALA A 262 8.27 23.32 5.39
N ASP A 263 8.06 22.02 5.22
CA ASP A 263 7.70 21.42 3.94
C ASP A 263 6.29 21.84 3.54
N SER A 264 5.30 21.64 4.40
CA SER A 264 3.92 22.09 4.18
C SER A 264 3.85 23.60 3.88
N ALA A 265 4.61 24.43 4.60
CA ALA A 265 4.69 25.87 4.35
C ALA A 265 5.23 26.20 2.95
N ALA A 266 6.22 25.46 2.46
CA ALA A 266 6.72 25.58 1.09
C ALA A 266 5.68 25.15 0.03
N HIS A 267 4.71 24.31 0.43
CA HIS A 267 3.66 23.74 -0.42
C HIS A 267 2.28 24.40 -0.19
N GLY A 268 2.28 25.70 0.14
CA GLY A 268 1.06 26.50 0.27
C GLY A 268 0.25 26.23 1.55
N GLY A 269 0.87 25.62 2.57
CA GLY A 269 0.26 25.30 3.85
C GLY A 269 -0.75 24.14 3.78
N LEU A 270 -0.78 23.40 2.68
CA LEU A 270 -1.61 22.20 2.56
C LEU A 270 -0.96 21.05 3.37
N ASN A 271 -1.80 20.23 3.98
CA ASN A 271 -1.36 18.96 4.55
C ASN A 271 -0.99 17.98 3.40
N LEU A 272 -0.25 16.92 3.73
CA LEU A 272 0.36 16.04 2.73
C LEU A 272 -0.69 15.43 1.79
N SER A 273 -1.75 14.84 2.34
CA SER A 273 -2.78 14.20 1.51
C SER A 273 -3.53 15.20 0.62
N HIS A 274 -3.85 16.39 1.13
CA HIS A 274 -4.52 17.41 0.32
C HIS A 274 -3.62 17.91 -0.81
N TRP A 275 -2.34 18.11 -0.55
CA TRP A 275 -1.39 18.52 -1.58
C TRP A 275 -1.17 17.41 -2.61
N TYR A 276 -0.93 16.18 -2.16
CA TYR A 276 -0.70 15.00 -3.01
C TYR A 276 -1.88 14.75 -3.93
N LEU A 277 -3.11 14.74 -3.40
CA LEU A 277 -4.32 14.64 -4.20
C LEU A 277 -4.39 15.78 -5.23
N LYS A 278 -4.22 17.03 -4.81
CA LYS A 278 -4.29 18.18 -5.73
C LYS A 278 -3.26 18.09 -6.87
N HIS A 279 -2.04 17.64 -6.60
CA HIS A 279 -0.96 17.57 -7.59
C HIS A 279 -1.12 16.39 -8.55
N GLU A 280 -1.54 15.23 -8.04
CA GLU A 280 -1.82 14.02 -8.83
C GLU A 280 -3.11 14.11 -9.67
N GLY A 281 -3.72 15.30 -9.75
CA GLY A 281 -4.93 15.55 -10.53
C GLY A 281 -6.24 15.16 -9.85
N LEU A 282 -6.24 15.21 -8.52
CA LEU A 282 -7.38 15.00 -7.64
C LEU A 282 -7.65 16.30 -6.89
N SER A 283 -8.17 17.29 -7.61
CA SER A 283 -8.93 18.34 -6.94
C SER A 283 -10.05 17.67 -6.14
N THR A 284 -10.23 17.98 -4.85
CA THR A 284 -11.35 17.45 -4.06
C THR A 284 -12.73 17.77 -4.68
N ARG A 285 -12.79 18.75 -5.59
CA ARG A 285 -13.98 19.04 -6.42
C ARG A 285 -14.23 17.98 -7.50
N SER A 286 -13.21 17.29 -8.03
CA SER A 286 -13.41 16.20 -8.99
C SER A 286 -14.16 15.00 -8.39
N LEU A 287 -14.24 14.92 -7.06
CA LEU A 287 -14.96 13.89 -6.32
C LEU A 287 -16.49 14.11 -6.28
N TRP A 288 -16.98 15.35 -6.49
CA TRP A 288 -18.40 15.67 -6.31
C TRP A 288 -18.99 16.74 -7.25
N ASP A 289 -18.16 17.55 -7.94
CA ASP A 289 -18.59 18.69 -8.76
C ASP A 289 -18.58 18.34 -10.26
N PRO A 290 -19.74 18.16 -10.91
CA PRO A 290 -19.83 17.78 -12.32
C PRO A 290 -19.45 18.91 -13.29
N THR A 291 -19.20 20.13 -12.79
CA THR A 291 -18.82 21.30 -13.60
C THR A 291 -17.31 21.56 -13.61
N TYR A 292 -16.54 20.79 -12.83
CA TYR A 292 -15.11 20.99 -12.67
C TYR A 292 -14.30 20.40 -13.84
N VAL A 293 -13.37 21.20 -14.39
CA VAL A 293 -12.40 20.77 -15.41
C VAL A 293 -11.03 20.61 -14.74
N GLU A 294 -10.43 19.44 -14.89
CA GLU A 294 -9.16 19.06 -14.27
C GLU A 294 -7.96 19.84 -14.85
N GLU A 295 -7.13 20.40 -13.99
CA GLU A 295 -6.01 21.29 -14.37
C GLU A 295 -4.61 20.62 -14.27
N SER A 296 -4.56 19.30 -14.08
CA SER A 296 -3.32 18.52 -13.99
C SER A 296 -2.83 17.97 -15.34
N TRP A 297 -1.68 17.29 -15.33
CA TRP A 297 -1.09 16.59 -16.47
C TRP A 297 -1.99 15.48 -17.08
N ILE A 298 -3.06 15.08 -16.38
CA ILE A 298 -4.11 14.17 -16.89
C ILE A 298 -5.04 14.89 -17.90
N GLY A 299 -5.20 16.21 -17.80
CA GLY A 299 -6.11 17.02 -18.62
C GLY A 299 -5.91 16.91 -20.14
N PRO A 300 -4.68 17.00 -20.68
CA PRO A 300 -4.41 16.93 -22.12
C PRO A 300 -4.67 15.55 -22.75
N VAL A 301 -4.58 14.46 -21.99
CA VAL A 301 -4.80 13.08 -22.48
C VAL A 301 -6.29 12.83 -22.80
N ARG A 302 -7.20 13.56 -22.14
CA ARG A 302 -8.66 13.42 -22.35
C ARG A 302 -9.19 14.08 -23.62
N GLN A 303 -8.55 15.13 -24.14
CA GLN A 303 -9.07 15.87 -25.30
C GLN A 303 -8.98 15.08 -26.62
N ARG A 304 -8.02 14.15 -26.75
CA ARG A 304 -7.87 13.34 -27.97
C ARG A 304 -8.85 12.17 -28.07
N ALA A 305 -9.43 11.72 -26.96
CA ALA A 305 -10.42 10.63 -26.95
C ALA A 305 -11.87 11.10 -27.14
N ALA A 306 -12.16 12.40 -26.95
CA ALA A 306 -13.51 12.96 -27.03
C ALA A 306 -13.89 13.48 -28.43
N ALA A 307 -12.95 13.53 -29.38
CA ALA A 307 -13.20 14.05 -30.72
C ALA A 307 -13.78 12.98 -31.67
N ALA A 308 -14.88 12.34 -31.29
CA ALA A 308 -15.73 11.59 -32.21
C ALA A 308 -17.15 11.46 -31.64
N VAL A 309 -18.05 12.34 -32.07
CA VAL A 309 -19.44 12.11 -32.52
C VAL A 309 -20.28 13.40 -32.35
N HIS A 310 -21.08 13.64 -33.39
CA HIS A 310 -21.77 14.84 -33.84
C HIS A 310 -23.16 15.07 -33.17
N PRO A 311 -23.89 16.16 -33.50
CA PRO A 311 -24.83 16.84 -32.64
C PRO A 311 -26.23 16.26 -32.75
N HIS A 312 -26.98 16.21 -31.65
CA HIS A 312 -28.36 16.65 -31.53
C HIS A 312 -28.78 16.48 -30.07
N GLY A 313 -29.39 17.53 -29.51
CA GLY A 313 -29.57 17.72 -28.09
C GLY A 313 -30.56 16.75 -27.46
N GLU A 314 -30.08 16.06 -26.44
CA GLU A 314 -30.84 15.58 -25.29
C GLU A 314 -29.84 15.39 -24.15
N VAL A 315 -29.86 16.28 -23.15
CA VAL A 315 -29.00 16.16 -21.95
C VAL A 315 -29.70 15.22 -20.98
N VAL A 316 -29.56 13.91 -21.24
CA VAL A 316 -29.75 12.89 -20.21
C VAL A 316 -28.50 12.93 -19.34
N GLY A 317 -28.67 13.34 -18.07
CA GLY A 317 -27.60 13.34 -17.08
C GLY A 317 -27.01 11.95 -16.92
N ARG A 318 -25.90 11.68 -17.62
CA ARG A 318 -25.03 10.56 -17.33
C ARG A 318 -24.11 10.99 -16.18
N PRO A 319 -23.97 10.19 -15.11
CA PRO A 319 -22.98 10.47 -14.09
C PRO A 319 -21.61 10.39 -14.77
N VAL A 320 -20.85 11.49 -14.68
CA VAL A 320 -19.40 11.47 -14.93
C VAL A 320 -18.85 10.48 -13.91
N GLN A 321 -18.40 9.30 -14.35
CA GLN A 321 -17.77 8.33 -13.46
C GLN A 321 -16.57 9.00 -12.78
N PRO A 322 -16.54 9.15 -11.45
CA PRO A 322 -15.30 9.49 -10.77
C PRO A 322 -14.42 8.23 -10.86
N ARG A 323 -13.35 8.30 -11.64
CA ARG A 323 -12.42 7.18 -11.88
C ARG A 323 -11.38 6.99 -10.76
N HIS A 324 -11.61 7.59 -9.58
CA HIS A 324 -10.74 7.47 -8.41
C HIS A 324 -11.56 7.00 -7.21
N GLN A 325 -11.01 6.00 -6.50
CA GLN A 325 -11.64 5.30 -5.39
C GLN A 325 -10.76 5.48 -4.15
N ASP A 326 -11.36 5.88 -3.03
CA ASP A 326 -10.67 5.89 -1.73
C ASP A 326 -10.52 4.45 -1.22
N ARG A 327 -9.29 4.07 -0.85
CA ARG A 327 -8.99 2.74 -0.29
C ARG A 327 -8.12 2.86 0.96
N HIS A 328 -8.58 2.23 2.04
CA HIS A 328 -7.76 1.98 3.23
C HIS A 328 -7.15 0.58 3.10
N HIS A 329 -5.84 0.52 2.83
CA HIS A 329 -5.12 -0.73 2.51
C HIS A 329 -4.54 -1.44 3.75
N ARG A 330 -4.54 -0.77 4.92
CA ARG A 330 -4.23 -1.37 6.23
C ARG A 330 -5.09 -0.75 7.33
N VAL A 331 -5.91 -1.57 7.99
CA VAL A 331 -6.67 -1.22 9.19
C VAL A 331 -6.74 -2.47 10.07
N GLN A 332 -6.47 -2.34 11.37
CA GLN A 332 -6.72 -3.38 12.36
C GLN A 332 -7.25 -2.73 13.63
N LEU A 333 -8.42 -3.18 14.10
CA LEU A 333 -9.13 -2.58 15.23
C LEU A 333 -8.79 -3.23 16.58
N GLY A 334 -7.90 -4.23 16.59
CA GLY A 334 -7.43 -4.94 17.79
C GLY A 334 -8.40 -6.04 18.27
N ALA A 335 -8.14 -6.60 19.46
CA ALA A 335 -8.98 -7.62 20.12
C ALA A 335 -9.32 -8.86 19.26
N LEU A 336 -8.35 -9.34 18.46
CA LEU A 336 -8.51 -10.57 17.67
C LEU A 336 -8.84 -11.76 18.60
N GLY A 337 -9.90 -12.50 18.26
CA GLY A 337 -10.38 -13.63 19.07
C GLY A 337 -11.39 -13.26 20.17
N ASP A 338 -11.77 -11.99 20.29
CA ASP A 338 -12.80 -11.51 21.21
C ASP A 338 -14.03 -10.99 20.44
N ILE A 339 -15.23 -11.13 21.02
CA ILE A 339 -16.49 -10.67 20.42
C ILE A 339 -16.47 -9.17 20.13
N ASN A 340 -15.76 -8.38 20.93
CA ASN A 340 -15.63 -6.94 20.72
C ASN A 340 -14.79 -6.61 19.49
N GLY A 341 -13.78 -7.42 19.16
CA GLY A 341 -13.03 -7.31 17.91
C GLY A 341 -13.90 -7.65 16.69
N GLY A 342 -14.73 -8.69 16.81
CA GLY A 342 -15.70 -9.07 15.77
C GLY A 342 -16.77 -8.01 15.52
N LEU A 343 -17.31 -7.39 16.58
CA LEU A 343 -18.27 -6.29 16.48
C LEU A 343 -17.65 -5.01 15.92
N ALA A 344 -16.37 -4.74 16.18
CA ALA A 344 -15.68 -3.59 15.61
C ALA A 344 -15.42 -3.74 14.11
N GLN A 345 -15.26 -4.98 13.63
CA GLN A 345 -15.03 -5.30 12.22
C GLN A 345 -16.31 -5.25 11.36
N ALA A 346 -17.49 -5.43 11.98
CA ALA A 346 -18.80 -5.48 11.33
C ALA A 346 -19.41 -4.09 11.13
#